data_AF-A0A645HLA1-F1
#
_entry.id   AF-A0A645HLA1-F1
#
_cell.length_a   1.000
_cell.length_b   1.000
_cell.length_c   1.000
_cell.angle_alpha   90.00
_cell.angle_beta   90.00
_cell.angle_gamma   90.00
#
_symmetry.space_group_name_H-M   'P 1'
#
loop_
_entity.id
_entity.type
_entity.pdbx_description
1 polymer ?
#
loop_
_entity_poly.entity_id
_entity_poly.type
_entity_poly.pdbx_seq_one_letter_code
_entity_poly.pdbx_strand_id
1 'polypeptide(L)'
;MDLDDTHDNTRDGIHTANMGGAYLCVVAGFAGLRIREDGLHFRITLPNQWQGYSFCLQYRGSELKITVEPGQTVLTLLTGLPIPLFIEERPYLLQNTITIRRDTR
;
A
#
# COMPACT_ATOMS: atom_id res chain seq x y z
N MET A 1 -16.36 -3.52 -11.25
CA MET A 1 -17.59 -4.29 -10.94
C MET A 1 -18.77 -3.34 -10.93
N ASP A 2 -18.86 -2.41 -9.98
CA ASP A 2 -19.98 -1.46 -9.93
C ASP A 2 -19.88 -0.34 -10.98
N LEU A 3 -18.65 0.11 -11.32
CA LEU A 3 -18.45 1.16 -12.32
C LEU A 3 -18.73 0.70 -13.77
N ASP A 4 -18.55 -0.59 -14.03
CA ASP A 4 -18.74 -1.23 -15.34
C ASP A 4 -19.98 -2.14 -15.37
N ASP A 5 -20.77 -2.11 -14.30
CA ASP A 5 -21.96 -2.94 -14.07
C ASP A 5 -21.81 -4.41 -14.47
N THR A 6 -20.67 -5.03 -14.15
CA THR A 6 -20.35 -6.38 -14.64
C THR A 6 -21.25 -7.49 -14.07
N HIS A 7 -22.16 -7.13 -13.16
CA HIS A 7 -23.16 -8.02 -12.56
C HIS A 7 -24.61 -7.54 -12.80
N ASP A 8 -24.80 -6.45 -13.56
CA ASP A 8 -26.11 -5.89 -13.98
C ASP A 8 -27.08 -5.58 -12.82
N ASN A 9 -26.53 -5.32 -11.63
CA ASN A 9 -27.27 -5.18 -10.38
C ASN A 9 -26.80 -3.97 -9.55
N THR A 10 -25.99 -3.08 -10.12
CA THR A 10 -25.52 -1.85 -9.45
C THR A 10 -26.68 -0.96 -9.00
N ARG A 11 -27.85 -1.08 -9.65
CA ARG A 11 -29.10 -0.40 -9.27
C ARG A 11 -29.63 -0.79 -7.89
N ASP A 12 -29.33 -2.00 -7.43
CA ASP A 12 -29.86 -2.56 -6.18
C ASP A 12 -28.99 -2.24 -4.95
N GLY A 13 -27.83 -1.62 -5.16
CA GLY A 13 -26.92 -1.09 -4.13
C GLY A 13 -25.45 -1.18 -4.52
N ILE A 14 -24.61 -0.29 -3.97
CA ILE A 14 -23.14 -0.40 -4.12
C ILE A 14 -22.62 -1.58 -3.28
N HIS A 15 -21.71 -2.37 -3.86
CA HIS A 15 -21.12 -3.50 -3.15
C HIS A 15 -20.02 -2.97 -2.23
N THR A 16 -20.37 -2.58 -1.01
CA THR A 16 -19.43 -2.03 -0.01
C THR A 16 -18.25 -2.97 0.31
N ALA A 17 -18.45 -4.28 0.21
CA ALA A 17 -17.37 -5.27 0.31
C ALA A 17 -16.37 -5.19 -0.86
N ASN A 18 -16.80 -4.85 -2.08
CA ASN A 18 -15.91 -4.64 -3.23
C ASN A 18 -15.05 -3.39 -3.09
N MET A 19 -15.60 -2.32 -2.52
CA MET A 19 -14.85 -1.09 -2.29
C MET A 19 -13.70 -1.33 -1.29
N GLY A 20 -13.95 -2.13 -0.26
CA GLY A 20 -12.90 -2.63 0.63
C GLY A 20 -11.92 -3.56 -0.09
N GLY A 21 -12.42 -4.43 -0.97
CA GLY A 21 -11.61 -5.33 -1.80
C GLY A 21 -10.60 -4.60 -2.68
N ALA A 22 -10.99 -3.51 -3.35
CA ALA A 22 -10.09 -2.72 -4.19
C ALA A 22 -8.94 -2.09 -3.37
N TYR A 23 -9.22 -1.54 -2.18
CA TYR A 23 -8.19 -1.02 -1.28
C TYR A 23 -7.25 -2.15 -0.81
N LEU A 24 -7.80 -3.31 -0.43
CA LEU A 24 -7.00 -4.47 -0.04
C LEU A 24 -6.15 -5.02 -1.19
N CYS A 25 -6.62 -4.99 -2.44
CA CYS A 25 -5.82 -5.35 -3.61
C CYS A 25 -4.59 -4.45 -3.77
N VAL A 26 -4.73 -3.14 -3.53
CA VAL A 26 -3.58 -2.22 -3.58
C VAL A 26 -2.65 -2.45 -2.39
N VAL A 27 -3.19 -2.49 -1.17
CA VAL A 27 -2.37 -2.51 0.05
C VAL A 27 -1.82 -3.90 0.37
N ALA A 28 -2.68 -4.92 0.45
CA ALA A 28 -2.27 -6.29 0.77
C ALA A 28 -1.82 -7.08 -0.47
N GLY A 29 -2.28 -6.70 -1.68
CA GLY A 29 -1.85 -7.28 -2.95
C GLY A 29 -0.56 -6.64 -3.47
N PHE A 30 -0.67 -5.48 -4.12
CA PHE A 30 0.47 -4.85 -4.82
C PHE A 30 1.57 -4.33 -3.90
N ALA A 31 1.24 -3.65 -2.80
CA ALA A 31 2.25 -3.25 -1.81
C ALA A 31 2.72 -4.44 -0.96
N GLY A 32 1.98 -5.56 -1.01
CA GLY A 32 2.32 -6.80 -0.31
C GLY A 32 2.30 -6.65 1.21
N LEU A 33 1.51 -5.72 1.77
CA LEU A 33 1.52 -5.43 3.20
C LEU A 33 1.16 -6.68 4.01
N ARG A 34 2.00 -7.03 4.98
CA ARG A 34 1.74 -8.02 6.03
C ARG A 34 2.13 -7.43 7.38
N ILE A 35 1.33 -7.66 8.40
CA ILE A 35 1.66 -7.27 9.78
C ILE A 35 2.20 -8.52 10.46
N ARG A 36 3.43 -8.45 10.96
CA ARG A 36 4.09 -9.49 11.77
C ARG A 36 4.37 -8.94 13.16
N GLU A 37 4.86 -9.78 14.08
CA GLU A 37 5.18 -9.38 15.46
C GLU A 37 6.21 -8.23 15.52
N ASP A 38 7.15 -8.22 14.58
CA ASP A 38 8.26 -7.28 14.48
C ASP A 38 7.95 -6.00 13.69
N GLY A 39 6.79 -5.91 13.03
CA GLY A 39 6.36 -4.67 12.36
C GLY A 39 5.60 -4.87 11.05
N LEU A 40 5.65 -3.84 10.22
CA LEU A 40 5.04 -3.82 8.89
C LEU A 40 6.00 -4.42 7.86
N HIS A 41 5.55 -5.39 7.09
CA HIS A 41 6.32 -6.02 6.01
C HIS A 41 5.71 -5.70 4.66
N PHE A 42 6.55 -5.28 3.72
CA PHE A 42 6.15 -4.94 2.36
C PHE A 42 6.95 -5.76 1.34
N ARG A 43 6.24 -6.22 0.30
CA ARG A 43 6.78 -6.86 -0.90
C ARG A 43 6.17 -6.16 -2.10
N ILE A 44 6.84 -5.09 -2.55
CA ILE A 44 6.24 -4.09 -3.42
C ILE A 44 6.35 -4.49 -4.88
N THR A 45 5.18 -4.67 -5.50
CA THR A 45 5.02 -4.88 -6.92
C THR A 45 4.40 -3.63 -7.55
N LEU A 46 4.94 -3.20 -8.69
CA LEU A 46 4.34 -2.19 -9.55
C LEU A 46 3.95 -2.87 -10.87
N PRO A 47 2.66 -2.95 -11.22
CA PRO A 47 2.25 -3.46 -12.52
C PRO A 47 2.87 -2.65 -13.67
N ASN A 48 3.32 -3.31 -14.73
CA ASN A 48 4.05 -2.67 -15.84
C ASN A 48 3.24 -1.56 -16.55
N GLN A 49 1.91 -1.61 -16.50
CA GLN A 49 1.04 -0.59 -17.11
C GLN A 49 0.83 0.63 -16.20
N TRP A 50 1.30 0.63 -14.95
CA TRP A 50 1.04 1.68 -13.97
C TRP A 50 2.26 2.60 -13.82
N GLN A 51 2.00 3.92 -13.80
CA GLN A 51 3.03 4.92 -13.50
C GLN A 51 3.32 5.06 -12.00
N GLY A 52 2.50 4.43 -11.17
CA GLY A 52 2.66 4.44 -9.73
C GLY A 52 1.33 4.34 -9.00
N TYR A 53 1.40 4.22 -7.69
CA TYR A 53 0.25 4.30 -6.79
C TYR A 53 0.68 4.83 -5.43
N SER A 54 -0.25 5.41 -4.69
CA SER A 54 0.02 5.83 -3.32
C SER A 54 -1.17 5.57 -2.41
N PHE A 55 -0.89 5.33 -1.14
CA PHE A 55 -1.91 5.11 -0.11
C PHE A 55 -1.39 5.56 1.25
N CYS A 56 -2.33 5.83 2.16
CA CYS A 56 -2.04 6.08 3.57
C CYS A 56 -2.45 4.86 4.41
N LEU A 57 -1.73 4.66 5.51
CA LEU A 57 -1.97 3.62 6.51
C LEU A 57 -1.84 4.22 7.91
N GLN A 58 -2.75 3.85 8.79
CA GLN A 58 -2.64 4.08 10.23
C GLN A 58 -2.11 2.82 10.90
N TYR A 59 -1.02 2.92 11.65
CA TYR A 59 -0.44 1.81 12.39
C TYR A 59 0.06 2.27 13.76
N ARG A 60 -0.49 1.68 14.83
CA ARG A 60 -0.12 1.97 16.23
C ARG A 60 -0.11 3.48 16.57
N GLY A 61 -1.07 4.23 16.03
CA GLY A 61 -1.20 5.67 16.27
C GLY A 61 -0.29 6.55 15.41
N SER A 62 0.45 5.96 14.46
CA SER A 62 1.23 6.67 13.45
C SER A 62 0.56 6.60 12.09
N GLU A 63 0.62 7.70 11.35
CA GLU A 63 0.15 7.78 9.97
C GLU A 63 1.34 7.75 9.01
N LEU A 64 1.27 6.84 8.03
CA LEU A 64 2.30 6.65 7.02
C LEU A 64 1.69 6.83 5.64
N LYS A 65 2.41 7.51 4.75
CA LYS A 65 2.13 7.53 3.32
C LYS A 65 3.17 6.71 2.58
N ILE A 66 2.72 5.84 1.69
CA ILE A 66 3.56 5.03 0.81
C ILE A 66 3.25 5.44 -0.62
N THR A 67 4.28 5.79 -1.37
CA THR A 67 4.22 6.12 -2.81
C THR A 67 5.16 5.17 -3.56
N VAL A 68 4.61 4.44 -4.51
CA VAL A 68 5.33 3.48 -5.34
C VAL A 68 5.38 4.03 -6.77
N GLU A 69 6.59 4.12 -7.32
CA GLU A 69 6.85 4.65 -8.67
C GLU A 69 7.84 3.72 -9.40
N PRO A 70 7.98 3.84 -10.73
CA PRO A 70 9.06 3.19 -11.46
C PRO A 70 10.42 3.52 -10.83
N GLY A 71 11.19 2.48 -10.49
CA GLY A 71 12.54 2.63 -9.96
C GLY A 71 12.65 3.02 -8.48
N GLN A 72 11.55 3.37 -7.80
CA GLN A 72 11.62 3.75 -6.39
C GLN A 72 10.34 3.50 -5.58
N THR A 73 10.48 3.58 -4.26
CA THR A 73 9.37 3.69 -3.31
C THR A 73 9.74 4.73 -2.28
N VAL A 74 8.82 5.64 -2.01
CA VAL A 74 8.94 6.67 -0.99
C VAL A 74 7.98 6.34 0.14
N LEU A 75 8.47 6.28 1.36
CA LEU A 75 7.66 6.13 2.57
C LEU A 75 7.86 7.37 3.43
N THR A 76 6.77 7.94 3.91
CA THR A 76 6.78 9.14 4.76
C THR A 76 5.96 8.89 6.01
N LEU A 77 6.56 9.07 7.18
CA LEU A 77 5.84 9.22 8.45
C LEU A 77 5.22 10.62 8.46
N LEU A 78 3.90 10.68 8.34
CA LEU A 78 3.16 11.94 8.36
C LEU A 78 2.95 12.43 9.80
N THR A 79 2.55 11.52 10.69
CA THR A 79 2.31 11.81 12.11
C THR A 79 2.63 10.60 12.98
N GLY A 80 2.85 10.83 14.28
CA GLY A 80 3.06 9.77 15.27
C GLY A 80 4.53 9.44 15.54
N LEU A 81 4.74 8.27 16.15
CA LEU A 81 6.06 7.79 16.57
C LEU A 81 6.75 7.01 15.45
N PRO A 82 8.10 6.90 15.49
CA PRO A 82 8.85 6.05 14.58
C PRO A 82 8.35 4.62 14.50
N ILE A 83 8.22 4.08 13.29
CA ILE A 83 7.70 2.73 13.04
C ILE A 83 8.78 1.82 12.45
N PRO A 84 9.04 0.64 13.02
CA PRO A 84 9.84 -0.39 12.36
C PRO A 84 9.04 -1.00 11.21
N LEU A 85 9.69 -1.11 10.05
CA LEU A 85 9.12 -1.74 8.87
C LEU A 85 10.19 -2.49 8.07
N PHE A 86 9.74 -3.38 7.20
CA PHE A 86 10.59 -4.23 6.37
C PHE A 86 10.17 -4.12 4.92
N ILE A 87 11.14 -3.94 4.02
CA ILE A 87 10.92 -4.00 2.56
C ILE A 87 11.81 -5.10 2.01
N GLU A 88 11.20 -6.12 1.40
CA GLU A 88 11.93 -7.32 0.93
C GLU A 88 12.82 -7.92 2.05
N GLU A 89 12.25 -8.03 3.26
CA GLU A 89 12.92 -8.50 4.50
C GLU A 89 14.07 -7.60 5.00
N ARG A 90 14.35 -6.47 4.37
CA ARG A 90 15.35 -5.49 4.86
C ARG A 90 14.70 -4.56 5.88
N PRO A 91 15.25 -4.42 7.11
CA PRO A 91 14.68 -3.59 8.15
C PRO A 91 14.94 -2.10 7.92
N TYR A 92 13.96 -1.28 8.25
CA TYR A 92 14.01 0.18 8.26
C TYR A 92 13.28 0.72 9.50
N LEU A 93 13.74 1.86 9.99
CA LEU A 93 13.01 2.64 10.98
C LEU A 93 12.52 3.92 10.32
N LEU A 94 11.20 4.04 10.14
CA LEU A 94 10.62 5.21 9.52
C LEU A 94 10.41 6.31 10.55
N GLN A 95 11.21 7.36 10.49
CA GLN A 95 11.13 8.53 11.36
C GLN A 95 10.66 9.80 10.63
N ASN A 96 10.82 9.83 9.31
CA ASN A 96 10.50 10.93 8.42
C ASN A 96 10.19 10.37 7.04
N THR A 97 10.89 10.82 5.99
CA THR A 97 10.80 10.25 4.64
C THR A 97 12.03 9.40 4.32
N ILE A 98 11.81 8.18 3.85
CA ILE A 98 12.84 7.34 3.23
C ILE A 98 12.49 7.07 1.77
N THR A 99 13.51 7.08 0.92
CA THR A 99 13.38 6.69 -0.50
C THR A 99 14.23 5.45 -0.73
N ILE A 100 13.58 4.38 -1.19
CA ILE A 100 14.21 3.11 -1.51
C ILE A 100 14.22 2.97 -3.03
N ARG A 101 15.42 2.94 -3.62
CA ARG A 101 15.59 2.61 -5.05
C ARG A 101 15.36 1.13 -5.28
N ARG A 102 14.68 0.81 -6.37
CA ARG A 102 14.31 -0.55 -6.76
C ARG A 102 14.75 -0.80 -8.20
N ASP A 103 15.27 -1.98 -8.48
CA ASP A 103 15.46 -2.39 -9.86
C ASP A 103 14.10 -2.73 -10.47
N THR A 104 13.71 -2.02 -11.53
CA THR A 104 12.55 -2.38 -12.35
C THR A 104 12.89 -3.65 -13.12
N ARG A 105 12.30 -4.78 -12.73
CA ARG A 105 12.26 -5.99 -13.56
C ARG A 105 11.16 -5.90 -14.60
#